data_AF-A0A7X4AT79-F1
#
_entry.id   AF-A0A7X4AT79-F1
#
_cell.length_a   1.000
_cell.length_b   1.000
_cell.length_c   1.000
_cell.angle_alpha   90.00
_cell.angle_beta   90.00
_cell.angle_gamma   90.00
#
_symmetry.space_group_name_H-M   'P 1'
#
loop_
_entity.id
_entity.type
_entity.pdbx_description
1 polymer ?
#
loop_
_entity_poly.entity_id
_entity_poly.type
_entity_poly.pdbx_seq_one_letter_code
_entity_poly.pdbx_strand_id
1 'polypeptide(L)'
;MSLSDRQLLDALSRMPFVASTELAHILGEPHATVHRWLSELLDDGIVGKATHSTVHLPSSGRYCLTTKGIREAADFLDFDTPSDFVRAYPMSREWLTLLIRRMDAVASVYRLAAAMSPGTDGCRSRVEFHRRGRFDATITLHDGRDFGIVRQGLALRRRSLYDRLRAIARYDYERRPGTVLILVPSAWELRRTGRFCIVNG
;
A
#
# COMPACT_ATOMS: atom_id res chain seq x y z
N MET A 1 -21.89 12.26 5.54
CA MET A 1 -21.15 10.99 5.47
C MET A 1 -21.03 10.38 6.86
N SER A 2 -21.11 9.07 6.93
CA SER A 2 -21.02 8.24 8.12
C SER A 2 -19.58 8.08 8.62
N LEU A 3 -19.40 7.57 9.85
CA LEU A 3 -18.08 7.19 10.39
C LEU A 3 -17.38 6.16 9.49
N SER A 4 -18.15 5.26 8.85
CA SER A 4 -17.63 4.30 7.86
C SER A 4 -17.08 4.97 6.61
N ASP A 5 -17.69 6.06 6.14
CA ASP A 5 -17.20 6.77 4.95
C ASP A 5 -15.88 7.48 5.24
N ARG A 6 -15.74 8.09 6.43
CA ARG A 6 -14.48 8.70 6.87
C ARG A 6 -13.34 7.68 6.91
N GLN A 7 -13.62 6.48 7.42
CA GLN A 7 -12.66 5.39 7.49
C GLN A 7 -12.28 4.86 6.11
N LEU A 8 -13.25 4.70 5.21
CA LEU A 8 -13.01 4.27 3.84
C LEU A 8 -12.21 5.29 3.05
N LEU A 9 -12.53 6.59 3.20
CA LEU A 9 -11.77 7.66 2.57
C LEU A 9 -10.33 7.72 3.10
N ASP A 10 -10.10 7.63 4.41
CA ASP A 10 -8.73 7.58 4.96
C ASP A 10 -7.95 6.37 4.42
N ALA A 11 -8.58 5.19 4.35
CA ALA A 11 -7.96 4.00 3.80
C ALA A 11 -7.60 4.17 2.31
N LEU A 12 -8.52 4.67 1.49
CA LEU A 12 -8.28 4.96 0.08
C LEU A 12 -7.21 6.03 -0.11
N SER A 13 -7.13 7.01 0.79
CA SER A 13 -6.11 8.07 0.83
C SER A 13 -4.71 7.51 1.03
N ARG A 14 -4.56 6.56 1.96
CA ARG A 14 -3.29 5.88 2.24
C ARG A 14 -2.93 4.85 1.19
N MET A 15 -3.93 4.18 0.63
CA MET A 15 -3.77 2.99 -0.21
C MET A 15 -4.47 3.15 -1.57
N PRO A 16 -4.08 4.11 -2.41
CA PRO A 16 -4.66 4.24 -3.75
C PRO A 16 -4.42 2.96 -4.57
N PHE A 17 -5.43 2.60 -5.38
CA PHE A 17 -5.48 1.39 -6.20
C PHE A 17 -5.56 0.07 -5.40
N VAL A 18 -6.15 0.11 -4.21
CA VAL A 18 -6.46 -1.08 -3.43
C VAL A 18 -7.72 -1.78 -3.97
N ALA A 19 -7.76 -3.11 -3.92
CA ALA A 19 -8.94 -3.89 -4.30
C ALA A 19 -9.97 -3.94 -3.16
N SER A 20 -11.24 -4.19 -3.48
CA SER A 20 -12.31 -4.26 -2.46
C SER A 20 -12.10 -5.39 -1.45
N THR A 21 -11.56 -6.54 -1.88
CA THR A 21 -11.21 -7.65 -0.99
C THR A 21 -10.06 -7.30 -0.06
N GLU A 22 -9.02 -6.63 -0.58
CA GLU A 22 -7.88 -6.15 0.19
C GLU A 22 -8.35 -5.14 1.26
N LEU A 23 -9.20 -4.18 0.89
CA LEU A 23 -9.79 -3.22 1.83
C LEU A 23 -10.63 -3.87 2.92
N ALA A 24 -11.47 -4.85 2.57
CA ALA A 24 -12.29 -5.57 3.53
C ALA A 24 -11.46 -6.19 4.66
N HIS A 25 -10.37 -6.89 4.30
CA HIS A 25 -9.44 -7.45 5.29
C HIS A 25 -8.72 -6.40 6.13
N ILE A 26 -8.33 -5.27 5.51
CA ILE A 26 -7.60 -4.20 6.21
C ILE A 26 -8.50 -3.44 7.18
N LEU A 27 -9.75 -3.21 6.79
CA LEU A 27 -10.74 -2.51 7.61
C LEU A 27 -11.37 -3.43 8.67
N GLY A 28 -11.28 -4.75 8.51
CA GLY A 28 -11.95 -5.73 9.37
C GLY A 28 -13.46 -5.80 9.09
N GLU A 29 -13.86 -5.57 7.85
CA GLU A 29 -15.26 -5.45 7.45
C GLU A 29 -15.64 -6.56 6.47
N PRO A 30 -16.92 -7.00 6.43
CA PRO A 30 -17.39 -7.93 5.42
C PRO A 30 -17.17 -7.39 4.01
N HIS A 31 -16.72 -8.24 3.09
CA HIS A 31 -16.43 -7.84 1.71
C HIS A 31 -17.65 -7.23 1.00
N ALA A 32 -18.85 -7.76 1.23
CA ALA A 32 -20.09 -7.21 0.69
C ALA A 32 -20.35 -5.77 1.17
N THR A 33 -20.04 -5.48 2.44
CA THR A 33 -20.20 -4.14 3.04
C THR A 33 -19.26 -3.14 2.36
N VAL A 34 -17.96 -3.46 2.29
CA VAL A 34 -16.97 -2.60 1.62
C VAL A 34 -17.28 -2.43 0.14
N HIS A 35 -17.74 -3.49 -0.53
CA HIS A 35 -18.12 -3.42 -1.93
C HIS A 35 -19.30 -2.47 -2.16
N ARG A 36 -20.32 -2.52 -1.30
CA ARG A 36 -21.46 -1.59 -1.34
C ARG A 36 -21.01 -0.14 -1.16
N TRP A 37 -20.21 0.15 -0.13
CA TRP A 37 -19.69 1.51 0.11
C TRP A 37 -18.87 2.02 -1.08
N LEU A 38 -18.02 1.18 -1.67
CA LEU A 38 -17.26 1.55 -2.86
C LEU A 38 -18.16 1.80 -4.08
N SER A 39 -19.27 1.07 -4.22
CA SER A 39 -20.23 1.29 -5.30
C SER A 39 -20.92 2.64 -5.15
N GLU A 40 -21.37 2.98 -3.95
CA GLU A 40 -21.99 4.28 -3.64
C GLU A 40 -21.03 5.44 -3.97
N LEU A 41 -19.78 5.35 -3.51
CA LEU A 41 -18.76 6.36 -3.82
C LEU A 41 -18.34 6.41 -5.29
N LEU A 42 -18.46 5.30 -6.02
CA LEU A 42 -18.20 5.23 -7.46
C LEU A 42 -19.32 5.94 -8.23
N ASP A 43 -20.58 5.71 -7.86
CA ASP A 43 -21.75 6.34 -8.46
C ASP A 43 -21.75 7.85 -8.21
N ASP A 44 -21.28 8.28 -7.03
CA ASP A 44 -21.10 9.70 -6.69
C ASP A 44 -19.87 10.34 -7.36
N GLY A 45 -19.04 9.58 -8.08
CA GLY A 45 -17.82 10.05 -8.72
C GLY A 45 -16.71 10.46 -7.75
N ILE A 46 -16.80 10.08 -6.47
CA ILE A 46 -15.78 10.30 -5.44
C ILE A 46 -14.61 9.36 -5.65
N VAL A 47 -14.90 8.10 -6.02
CA VAL A 47 -13.92 7.06 -6.29
C VAL A 47 -13.88 6.76 -7.79
N GLY A 48 -12.68 6.48 -8.31
CA GLY A 48 -12.45 5.94 -9.63
C GLY A 48 -12.02 4.48 -9.55
N LYS A 49 -12.20 3.75 -10.65
CA LYS A 49 -11.86 2.33 -10.76
C LYS A 49 -10.93 2.08 -11.93
N ALA A 50 -9.82 1.39 -11.67
CA ALA A 50 -8.90 0.88 -12.67
C ALA A 50 -8.95 -0.65 -12.70
N THR A 51 -8.91 -1.24 -13.89
CA THR A 51 -8.78 -2.69 -14.04
C THR A 51 -7.31 -3.07 -14.00
N HIS A 52 -6.97 -4.09 -13.21
CA HIS A 52 -5.62 -4.63 -13.13
C HIS A 52 -5.67 -6.15 -13.22
N SER A 53 -4.88 -6.70 -14.14
CA SER A 53 -4.64 -8.13 -14.27
C SER A 53 -3.15 -8.37 -14.49
N THR A 54 -2.67 -9.52 -14.01
CA THR A 54 -1.32 -10.01 -14.34
C THR A 54 -1.41 -11.47 -14.73
N VAL A 55 -0.32 -12.04 -15.24
CA VAL A 55 -0.23 -13.49 -15.51
C VAL A 55 -0.48 -14.32 -14.23
N HIS A 56 -0.16 -13.77 -13.06
CA HIS A 56 -0.23 -14.47 -11.78
C HIS A 56 -1.40 -14.05 -10.88
N LEU A 57 -2.11 -12.97 -11.24
CA LEU A 57 -3.19 -12.43 -10.44
C LEU A 57 -4.46 -12.32 -11.30
N PRO A 58 -5.60 -12.88 -10.86
CA PRO A 58 -6.86 -12.70 -11.56
C PRO A 58 -7.20 -11.22 -11.68
N SER A 59 -7.90 -10.87 -12.76
CA SER A 59 -8.34 -9.49 -12.99
C SER A 59 -9.13 -8.97 -11.80
N SER A 60 -8.77 -7.78 -11.33
CA SER A 60 -9.38 -7.13 -10.17
C SER A 60 -9.61 -5.65 -10.43
N GLY A 61 -10.74 -5.14 -9.92
CA GLY A 61 -11.01 -3.72 -9.88
C GLY A 61 -10.26 -3.08 -8.71
N ARG A 62 -9.48 -2.05 -8.99
CA ARG A 62 -8.66 -1.30 -8.04
C ARG A 62 -9.18 0.13 -7.93
N TYR A 63 -9.36 0.60 -6.70
CA TYR A 63 -10.08 1.84 -6.42
C TYR A 63 -9.11 2.93 -5.96
N CYS A 64 -9.32 4.17 -6.42
CA CYS A 64 -8.57 5.35 -5.98
C CYS A 64 -9.50 6.57 -5.91
N LEU A 65 -9.15 7.59 -5.12
CA LEU A 65 -9.92 8.82 -5.11
C LEU A 65 -9.80 9.57 -6.45
N THR A 66 -10.89 10.16 -6.91
CA THR A 66 -10.89 11.10 -8.04
C THR A 66 -10.48 12.49 -7.56
N THR A 67 -10.36 13.47 -8.47
CA THR A 67 -10.19 14.89 -8.08
C THR A 67 -11.33 15.37 -7.17
N LYS A 68 -12.57 14.92 -7.41
CA LYS A 68 -13.70 15.20 -6.52
C LYS A 68 -13.47 14.54 -5.16
N GLY A 69 -13.17 13.25 -5.15
CA GLY A 69 -12.94 12.53 -3.90
C GLY A 69 -11.76 13.01 -3.07
N ILE A 70 -10.72 13.58 -3.69
CA ILE A 70 -9.62 14.23 -2.97
C ILE A 70 -10.12 15.47 -2.20
N ARG A 71 -11.01 16.27 -2.78
CA ARG A 71 -11.57 17.45 -2.10
C ARG A 71 -12.47 17.02 -0.93
N GLU A 72 -13.38 16.09 -1.21
CA GLU A 72 -14.26 15.52 -0.18
C GLU A 72 -13.45 14.90 0.95
N ALA A 73 -12.41 14.10 0.65
CA ALA A 73 -11.57 13.49 1.66
C ALA A 73 -10.77 14.51 2.47
N ALA A 74 -10.29 15.60 1.86
CA ALA A 74 -9.61 16.67 2.57
C ALA A 74 -10.55 17.31 3.60
N ASP A 75 -11.77 17.65 3.19
CA ASP A 75 -12.78 18.26 4.05
C ASP A 75 -13.19 17.31 5.18
N PHE A 76 -13.45 16.02 4.86
CA PHE A 76 -13.89 15.03 5.84
C PHE A 76 -12.82 14.56 6.83
N LEU A 77 -11.54 14.71 6.47
CA LEU A 77 -10.39 14.35 7.31
C LEU A 77 -9.74 15.56 7.98
N ASP A 78 -10.45 16.71 7.99
CA ASP A 78 -10.07 17.92 8.69
C ASP A 78 -8.73 18.53 8.22
N PHE A 79 -8.47 18.49 6.90
CA PHE A 79 -7.36 19.22 6.28
C PHE A 79 -7.81 20.62 5.86
N ASP A 80 -6.96 21.62 6.10
CA ASP A 80 -7.25 23.01 5.73
C ASP A 80 -7.44 23.19 4.21
N THR A 81 -6.69 22.44 3.41
CA THR A 81 -6.81 22.47 1.95
C THR A 81 -6.62 21.09 1.30
N PRO A 82 -7.18 20.86 0.10
CA PRO A 82 -6.87 19.68 -0.70
C PRO A 82 -5.38 19.51 -1.02
N SER A 83 -4.62 20.61 -1.04
CA SER A 83 -3.18 20.56 -1.29
C SER A 83 -2.42 19.98 -0.11
N ASP A 84 -2.83 20.28 1.12
CA ASP A 84 -2.21 19.73 2.32
C ASP A 84 -2.53 18.24 2.48
N PHE A 85 -3.76 17.84 2.14
CA PHE A 85 -4.12 16.44 2.01
C PHE A 85 -3.24 15.70 0.98
N VAL A 86 -3.05 16.26 -0.21
CA VAL A 86 -2.18 15.67 -1.26
C VAL A 86 -0.70 15.62 -0.85
N ARG A 87 -0.25 16.48 0.08
CA ARG A 87 1.10 16.41 0.65
C ARG A 87 1.23 15.30 1.69
N ALA A 88 0.19 15.07 2.49
CA ALA A 88 0.16 14.06 3.53
C ALA A 88 -0.02 12.62 2.98
N TYR A 89 -0.69 12.48 1.84
CA TYR A 89 -1.02 11.19 1.23
C TYR A 89 -0.42 10.99 -0.17
N PRO A 90 -0.29 9.75 -0.68
CA PRO A 90 0.20 9.46 -2.03
C PRO A 90 -0.80 9.82 -3.15
N MET A 91 -1.40 11.01 -3.11
CA MET A 91 -2.55 11.41 -3.96
C MET A 91 -2.23 12.43 -5.05
N SER A 92 -0.99 12.89 -5.16
CA SER A 92 -0.57 13.75 -6.29
C SER A 92 -0.63 12.97 -7.62
N ARG A 93 -0.81 13.66 -8.74
CA ARG A 93 -0.79 13.05 -10.09
C ARG A 93 0.49 12.26 -10.37
N GLU A 94 1.64 12.77 -9.94
CA GLU A 94 2.94 12.11 -10.11
C GLU A 94 3.01 10.81 -9.30
N TRP A 95 2.51 10.81 -8.06
CA TRP A 95 2.40 9.61 -7.22
C TRP A 95 1.49 8.56 -7.87
N LEU A 96 0.27 8.95 -8.24
CA LEU A 96 -0.69 8.01 -8.82
C LEU A 96 -0.17 7.40 -10.12
N THR A 97 0.51 8.20 -10.95
CA THR A 97 1.18 7.73 -12.17
C THR A 97 2.29 6.72 -11.85
N LEU A 98 3.10 6.97 -10.81
CA LEU A 98 4.15 6.07 -10.37
C LEU A 98 3.56 4.73 -9.88
N LEU A 99 2.48 4.77 -9.09
CA LEU A 99 1.83 3.58 -8.55
C LEU A 99 1.17 2.75 -9.65
N ILE A 100 0.48 3.39 -10.61
CA ILE A 100 -0.10 2.71 -11.78
C ILE A 100 0.98 1.99 -12.59
N ARG A 101 2.13 2.64 -12.85
CA ARG A 101 3.26 2.02 -13.57
C ARG A 101 3.89 0.85 -12.82
N ARG A 102 3.53 0.66 -11.55
CA ARG A 102 4.06 -0.37 -10.64
C ARG A 102 2.93 -1.21 -10.04
N MET A 103 1.78 -1.28 -10.72
CA MET A 103 0.55 -1.84 -10.15
C MET A 103 0.73 -3.26 -9.62
N ASP A 104 1.53 -4.09 -10.27
CA ASP A 104 1.80 -5.47 -9.82
C ASP A 104 2.41 -5.52 -8.43
N ALA A 105 3.36 -4.63 -8.14
CA ALA A 105 3.98 -4.58 -6.83
C ALA A 105 3.08 -3.92 -5.79
N VAL A 106 2.32 -2.90 -6.19
CA VAL A 106 1.30 -2.28 -5.33
C VAL A 106 0.29 -3.34 -4.90
N ALA A 107 -0.21 -4.14 -5.87
CA ALA A 107 -1.07 -5.28 -5.65
C ALA A 107 -0.48 -6.31 -4.69
N SER A 108 0.79 -6.72 -4.89
CA SER A 108 1.45 -7.67 -4.00
C SER A 108 1.59 -7.13 -2.57
N VAL A 109 1.94 -5.85 -2.40
CA VAL A 109 2.06 -5.21 -1.08
C VAL A 109 0.70 -5.16 -0.38
N TYR A 110 -0.36 -4.78 -1.09
CA TYR A 110 -1.70 -4.72 -0.49
C TYR A 110 -2.26 -6.09 -0.14
N ARG A 111 -2.06 -7.10 -0.97
CA ARG A 111 -2.43 -8.49 -0.63
C ARG A 111 -1.67 -9.00 0.58
N LEU A 112 -0.38 -8.70 0.66
CA LEU A 112 0.44 -9.05 1.83
C LEU A 112 -0.07 -8.34 3.08
N ALA A 113 -0.34 -7.04 3.01
CA ALA A 113 -0.89 -6.27 4.14
C ALA A 113 -2.26 -6.81 4.57
N ALA A 114 -3.14 -7.14 3.63
CA ALA A 114 -4.43 -7.76 3.90
C ALA A 114 -4.27 -9.13 4.57
N ALA A 115 -3.35 -9.98 4.10
CA ALA A 115 -3.09 -11.29 4.67
C ALA A 115 -2.48 -11.24 6.09
N MET A 116 -1.74 -10.17 6.41
CA MET A 116 -1.18 -9.94 7.75
C MET A 116 -2.13 -9.18 8.68
N SER A 117 -3.27 -8.70 8.18
CA SER A 117 -4.28 -8.02 9.00
C SER A 117 -5.20 -9.07 9.63
N PRO A 118 -5.32 -9.10 10.97
CA PRO A 118 -6.09 -10.15 11.66
C PRO A 118 -7.61 -10.08 11.40
N GLY A 119 -8.11 -9.00 10.80
CA GLY A 119 -9.47 -8.92 10.25
C GLY A 119 -10.61 -8.94 11.27
N THR A 120 -10.37 -9.19 12.56
CA THR A 120 -11.45 -9.46 13.53
C THR A 120 -11.65 -8.42 14.64
N ASP A 121 -10.68 -7.55 14.93
CA ASP A 121 -10.75 -6.69 16.13
C ASP A 121 -10.70 -5.18 15.84
N GLY A 122 -11.06 -4.76 14.62
CA GLY A 122 -10.94 -3.34 14.20
C GLY A 122 -9.49 -2.81 14.15
N CYS A 123 -8.54 -3.71 14.37
CA CYS A 123 -7.10 -3.52 14.38
C CYS A 123 -6.55 -3.44 12.95
N ARG A 124 -6.12 -2.25 12.53
CA ARG A 124 -5.83 -1.94 11.12
C ARG A 124 -4.35 -2.00 10.82
N SER A 125 -3.98 -2.73 9.77
CA SER A 125 -2.64 -2.58 9.21
C SER A 125 -2.58 -1.32 8.35
N ARG A 126 -1.48 -0.58 8.46
CA ARG A 126 -1.20 0.61 7.64
C ARG A 126 -0.14 0.29 6.62
N VAL A 127 -0.37 0.72 5.38
CA VAL A 127 0.64 0.67 4.32
C VAL A 127 1.06 2.10 3.99
N GLU A 128 2.37 2.33 3.93
CA GLU A 128 2.95 3.61 3.55
C GLU A 128 3.97 3.42 2.44
N PHE A 129 3.79 4.07 1.29
CA PHE A 129 4.77 4.05 0.22
C PHE A 129 5.78 5.18 0.36
N HIS A 130 7.04 4.88 0.06
CA HIS A 130 8.14 5.83 0.13
C HIS A 130 8.59 6.26 -1.25
N ARG A 131 8.50 7.57 -1.52
CA ARG A 131 8.95 8.20 -2.78
C ARG A 131 10.47 8.13 -2.91
N ARG A 132 11.12 8.40 -1.78
CA ARG A 132 12.57 8.43 -1.58
C ARG A 132 12.82 7.82 -0.21
N GLY A 133 13.62 6.77 -0.14
CA GLY A 133 13.83 6.07 1.11
C GLY A 133 14.56 4.76 0.92
N ARG A 134 15.01 4.20 2.04
CA ARG A 134 15.66 2.88 2.08
C ARG A 134 14.67 1.75 1.76
N PHE A 135 13.38 1.99 1.96
CA PHE A 135 12.28 1.08 1.62
C PHE A 135 11.47 1.65 0.46
N ASP A 136 10.74 0.79 -0.25
CA ASP A 136 9.73 1.19 -1.22
C ASP A 136 8.35 1.34 -0.56
N ALA A 137 8.08 0.54 0.48
CA ALA A 137 6.91 0.67 1.34
C ALA A 137 7.22 0.20 2.77
N THR A 138 6.39 0.58 3.73
CA THR A 138 6.33 0.00 5.07
C THR A 138 4.93 -0.54 5.30
N ILE A 139 4.83 -1.71 5.95
CA ILE A 139 3.56 -2.23 6.47
C ILE A 139 3.67 -2.23 7.98
N THR A 140 2.84 -1.44 8.65
CA THR A 140 2.70 -1.41 10.10
C THR A 140 1.49 -2.25 10.47
N LEU A 141 1.70 -3.30 11.25
CA LEU A 141 0.61 -4.12 11.78
C LEU A 141 -0.08 -3.42 12.94
N HIS A 142 -1.28 -3.89 13.26
CA HIS A 142 -2.09 -3.39 14.37
C HIS A 142 -1.41 -3.44 15.75
N ASP A 143 -0.46 -4.36 15.96
CA ASP A 143 0.31 -4.50 17.20
C ASP A 143 1.59 -3.65 17.21
N GLY A 144 1.75 -2.75 16.25
CA GLY A 144 2.90 -1.86 16.13
C GLY A 144 4.14 -2.47 15.46
N ARG A 145 4.10 -3.74 15.05
CA ARG A 145 5.22 -4.33 14.30
C ARG A 145 5.30 -3.76 12.88
N ASP A 146 6.50 -3.35 12.49
CA ASP A 146 6.77 -2.80 11.17
C ASP A 146 7.55 -3.76 10.26
N PHE A 147 7.11 -3.85 9.00
CA PHE A 147 7.75 -4.58 7.91
C PHE A 147 8.20 -3.61 6.82
N GLY A 148 9.50 -3.55 6.55
CA GLY A 148 10.05 -2.77 5.45
C GLY A 148 9.99 -3.58 4.15
N ILE A 149 9.43 -3.01 3.09
CA ILE A 149 9.36 -3.64 1.78
C ILE A 149 10.45 -3.05 0.88
N VAL A 150 11.28 -3.92 0.31
CA VAL A 150 12.25 -3.57 -0.73
C VAL A 150 11.92 -4.36 -1.97
N ARG A 151 11.79 -3.71 -3.13
CA ARG A 151 11.62 -4.38 -4.40
C ARG A 151 12.96 -4.54 -5.09
N GLN A 152 13.20 -5.74 -5.61
CA GLN A 152 14.16 -5.96 -6.67
C GLN A 152 13.40 -5.93 -7.99
N GLY A 153 13.64 -4.91 -8.82
CA GLY A 153 13.13 -4.89 -10.19
C GLY A 153 14.09 -5.58 -11.16
N LEU A 154 13.60 -5.88 -12.37
CA LEU A 154 14.40 -6.46 -13.48
C LEU A 154 15.67 -5.65 -13.78
N ALA A 155 15.64 -4.32 -13.60
CA ALA A 155 16.75 -3.41 -13.86
C ALA A 155 17.70 -3.20 -12.65
N LEU A 156 17.33 -3.68 -11.46
CA LEU A 156 18.14 -3.50 -10.25
C LEU A 156 19.23 -4.57 -10.21
N ARG A 157 20.48 -4.15 -10.44
CA ARG A 157 21.65 -5.04 -10.33
C ARG A 157 21.73 -5.58 -8.89
N ARG A 158 22.17 -6.84 -8.75
CA ARG A 158 22.36 -7.53 -7.45
C ARG A 158 23.14 -6.69 -6.42
N ARG A 159 24.14 -5.94 -6.87
CA ARG A 159 24.95 -5.04 -6.02
C ARG A 159 24.11 -3.91 -5.41
N SER A 160 23.19 -3.32 -6.16
CA SER A 160 22.32 -2.25 -5.70
C SER A 160 21.33 -2.73 -4.62
N LEU A 161 20.81 -3.96 -4.74
CA LEU A 161 20.03 -4.56 -3.65
C LEU A 161 20.89 -4.73 -2.39
N TYR A 162 22.10 -5.30 -2.54
CA TYR A 162 23.01 -5.49 -1.41
C TYR A 162 23.37 -4.16 -0.72
N ASP A 163 23.71 -3.12 -1.47
CA ASP A 163 24.05 -1.80 -0.93
C ASP A 163 22.85 -1.19 -0.18
N ARG A 164 21.63 -1.36 -0.71
CA ARG A 164 20.39 -0.91 -0.05
C ARG A 164 20.13 -1.67 1.25
N LEU A 165 20.26 -2.99 1.24
CA LEU A 165 20.11 -3.83 2.43
C LEU A 165 21.18 -3.51 3.49
N ARG A 166 22.42 -3.26 3.09
CA ARG A 166 23.50 -2.84 3.99
C ARG A 166 23.21 -1.46 4.59
N ALA A 167 22.66 -0.54 3.82
CA ALA A 167 22.24 0.77 4.31
C ALA A 167 21.05 0.69 5.29
N ILE A 168 20.17 -0.31 5.14
CA ILE A 168 19.10 -0.61 6.09
C ILE A 168 19.67 -1.23 7.38
N ALA A 169 20.62 -2.17 7.27
CA ALA A 169 21.22 -2.81 8.43
C ALA A 169 21.95 -1.82 9.35
N ARG A 170 22.47 -0.73 8.79
CA ARG A 170 23.15 0.37 9.50
C ARG A 170 22.20 1.47 9.99
N TYR A 171 20.90 1.31 9.80
CA TYR A 171 19.92 2.28 10.23
C TYR A 171 19.68 2.17 11.73
N ASP A 172 19.31 3.30 12.35
CA ASP A 172 18.98 3.39 13.76
C ASP A 172 17.97 2.30 14.14
N TYR A 173 18.32 1.47 15.13
CA TYR A 173 17.59 0.26 15.48
C TYR A 173 16.15 0.58 15.88
N GLU A 174 15.95 1.69 16.60
CA GLU A 174 14.63 2.14 17.04
C GLU A 174 13.73 2.64 15.90
N ARG A 175 14.31 2.98 14.75
CA ARG A 175 13.59 3.51 13.58
C ARG A 175 13.52 2.50 12.43
N ARG A 176 14.04 1.29 12.63
CA ARG A 176 14.11 0.25 11.60
C ARG A 176 12.92 -0.69 11.74
N PRO A 177 12.23 -1.02 10.63
CA PRO A 177 11.31 -2.14 10.63
C PRO A 177 11.99 -3.40 11.18
N GLY A 178 11.30 -4.14 12.05
CA GLY A 178 11.83 -5.36 12.67
C GLY A 178 12.14 -6.44 11.63
N THR A 179 11.40 -6.42 10.50
CA THR A 179 11.58 -7.35 9.38
C THR A 179 11.66 -6.60 8.06
N VAL A 180 12.52 -7.06 7.15
CA VAL A 180 12.61 -6.54 5.77
C VAL A 180 12.24 -7.64 4.78
N LEU A 181 11.24 -7.38 3.95
CA LEU A 181 10.76 -8.30 2.93
C LEU A 181 11.24 -7.82 1.55
N ILE A 182 11.77 -8.75 0.76
CA ILE A 182 12.26 -8.48 -0.58
C ILE A 182 11.25 -9.01 -1.60
N LEU A 183 10.61 -8.11 -2.33
CA LEU A 183 9.72 -8.45 -3.43
C LEU A 183 10.54 -8.66 -4.70
N VAL A 184 10.46 -9.87 -5.26
CA VAL A 184 11.11 -10.27 -6.51
C VAL A 184 10.05 -10.64 -7.56
N PRO A 185 10.24 -10.27 -8.83
CA PRO A 185 9.26 -10.46 -9.91
C PRO A 185 9.14 -11.92 -10.39
N SER A 186 10.08 -12.81 -10.05
CA SER A 186 10.01 -14.21 -10.47
C SER A 186 10.75 -15.17 -9.52
N ALA A 187 10.40 -16.45 -9.60
CA ALA A 187 11.08 -17.53 -8.87
C ALA A 187 12.57 -17.68 -9.28
N TRP A 188 12.93 -17.30 -10.51
CA TRP A 188 14.32 -17.27 -10.93
C TRP A 188 15.10 -16.15 -10.21
N GLU A 189 14.50 -14.96 -10.09
CA GLU A 189 15.11 -13.88 -9.31
C GLU A 189 15.15 -14.20 -7.82
N LEU A 190 14.12 -14.88 -7.29
CA LEU A 190 14.13 -15.38 -5.91
C LEU A 190 15.33 -16.30 -5.65
N ARG A 191 15.64 -17.22 -6.56
CA ARG A 191 16.83 -18.08 -6.46
C ARG A 191 18.13 -17.28 -6.52
N ARG A 192 18.16 -16.21 -7.31
CA ARG A 192 19.30 -15.28 -7.39
C ARG A 192 19.46 -14.43 -6.11
N THR A 193 18.37 -14.18 -5.38
CA THR A 193 18.35 -13.45 -4.12
C THR A 193 18.42 -14.33 -2.87
N GLY A 194 18.29 -15.65 -2.98
CA GLY A 194 18.19 -16.59 -1.84
C GLY A 194 19.39 -16.64 -0.90
N ARG A 195 20.47 -15.89 -1.17
CA ARG A 195 21.60 -15.68 -0.24
C ARG A 195 21.51 -14.36 0.56
N PHE A 196 20.46 -13.56 0.38
CA PHE A 196 20.22 -12.34 1.12
C PHE A 196 19.23 -12.58 2.28
N CYS A 197 19.56 -13.51 3.18
CA CYS A 197 18.93 -13.53 4.51
C CYS A 197 19.80 -12.67 5.43
N ILE A 198 19.40 -11.43 5.69
CA ILE A 198 19.93 -10.67 6.81
C ILE A 198 19.07 -11.08 8.02
N VAL A 199 19.48 -12.14 8.69
CA VAL A 199 18.99 -12.44 10.03
C VAL A 199 19.71 -11.44 10.94
N ASN A 200 18.96 -10.51 11.52
CA ASN A 200 19.52 -9.66 12.57
C ASN A 200 19.55 -10.52 13.84
N GLY A 201 20.75 -11.00 14.17
CA GLY A 201 21.07 -11.46 15.52
C GLY A 201 21.45 -10.28 16.40
#